data_AF-A0A939PSZ7-F1
#
_entry.id   AF-A0A939PSZ7-F1
#
_cell.length_a   1.000
_cell.length_b   1.000
_cell.length_c   1.000
_cell.angle_alpha   90.00
_cell.angle_beta   90.00
_cell.angle_gamma   90.00
#
_symmetry.space_group_name_H-M   'P 1'
#
loop_
_entity.id
_entity.type
_entity.pdbx_description
1 polymer ?
#
loop_
_entity_poly.entity_id
_entity_poly.type
_entity_poly.pdbx_seq_one_letter_code
_entity_poly.pdbx_strand_id
1 'polypeptide(L)'
;MKAQPILTASAVAACAAVLVASAAATSSAATTTIRSETATGAPYAGNWQVSTVGPVTFAITFLGIKVTGSCDNANLKGTVQSNGAGALTAASIGACKTSNGLSSPASDLGDLPSNTGQVTYAPVSGGRDGTLAINGNLTFKLEGDFLGKLRTCYYGFRTGGADGLAFDIYNRDNPNRPLPNDDAQGKSTNITLVKLTGSDGLCPSNGTGSASAIARGESVAGSGNFDRKLYLTS
;
A
#
# COMPACT_ATOMS: atom_id res chain seq x y z
N MET A 1 -58.42 -52.76 -47.05
CA MET A 1 -59.52 -52.25 -46.20
C MET A 1 -58.87 -51.46 -45.09
N LYS A 2 -58.73 -50.13 -45.20
CA LYS A 2 -59.65 -49.07 -44.72
C LYS A 2 -60.12 -49.28 -43.27
N ALA A 3 -59.55 -48.51 -42.33
CA ALA A 3 -60.25 -47.50 -41.53
C ALA A 3 -59.28 -46.78 -40.54
N GLN A 4 -59.14 -45.47 -40.71
CA GLN A 4 -58.92 -44.48 -39.62
C GLN A 4 -60.33 -44.01 -39.12
N PRO A 5 -60.52 -43.09 -38.13
CA PRO A 5 -59.60 -42.38 -37.20
C PRO A 5 -60.09 -42.52 -35.71
N ILE A 6 -59.53 -41.85 -34.68
CA ILE A 6 -59.93 -40.51 -34.18
C ILE A 6 -58.83 -39.97 -33.26
N LEU A 7 -58.52 -38.68 -33.46
CA LEU A 7 -57.64 -37.82 -32.69
C LEU A 7 -58.22 -37.48 -31.30
N THR A 8 -57.36 -37.40 -30.28
CA THR A 8 -57.49 -36.38 -29.23
C THR A 8 -56.11 -35.89 -28.82
N ALA A 9 -55.93 -34.58 -28.96
CA ALA A 9 -54.75 -33.83 -28.63
C ALA A 9 -54.49 -33.78 -27.11
N SER A 10 -53.22 -33.71 -26.73
CA SER A 10 -52.79 -32.99 -25.53
C SER A 10 -51.41 -32.42 -25.81
N ALA A 11 -51.39 -31.10 -26.01
CA ALA A 11 -50.19 -30.30 -25.99
C ALA A 11 -49.56 -30.32 -24.60
N VAL A 12 -48.24 -30.13 -24.51
CA VAL A 12 -47.63 -28.94 -23.90
C VAL A 12 -46.12 -29.18 -23.69
N ALA A 13 -45.36 -28.23 -24.25
CA ALA A 13 -44.02 -27.76 -23.87
C ALA A 13 -42.80 -28.70 -24.01
N ALA A 14 -42.12 -28.55 -25.14
CA ALA A 14 -40.69 -28.72 -25.24
C ALA A 14 -39.97 -27.60 -24.44
N CYS A 15 -39.25 -27.97 -23.38
CA CYS A 15 -38.23 -27.10 -22.80
C CYS A 15 -36.91 -27.38 -23.52
N ALA A 16 -36.57 -26.51 -24.48
CA ALA A 16 -35.22 -26.43 -25.02
C ALA A 16 -34.28 -25.98 -23.89
N ALA A 17 -33.43 -26.87 -23.40
CA ALA A 17 -32.33 -26.51 -22.52
C ALA A 17 -31.31 -25.71 -23.35
N VAL A 18 -31.45 -24.38 -23.34
CA VAL A 18 -30.38 -23.47 -23.74
C VAL A 18 -29.29 -23.61 -22.70
N LEU A 19 -28.24 -24.38 -23.03
CA LEU A 19 -26.95 -24.30 -22.36
C LEU A 19 -26.41 -22.88 -22.58
N VAL A 20 -26.81 -21.94 -21.73
CA VAL A 20 -26.10 -20.69 -21.55
C VAL A 20 -24.79 -21.10 -20.88
N ALA A 21 -23.77 -21.32 -21.70
CA ALA A 21 -22.39 -21.34 -21.25
C ALA A 21 -22.16 -19.98 -20.60
N SER A 22 -22.25 -19.94 -19.26
CA SER A 22 -21.75 -18.87 -18.45
C SER A 22 -20.26 -18.78 -18.75
N ALA A 23 -19.90 -17.94 -19.72
CA ALA A 23 -18.56 -17.42 -19.84
C ALA A 23 -18.27 -16.75 -18.51
N ALA A 24 -17.63 -17.49 -17.61
CA ALA A 24 -16.97 -16.90 -16.47
C ALA A 24 -16.06 -15.84 -17.08
N ALA A 25 -16.35 -14.58 -16.82
CA ALA A 25 -15.43 -13.51 -17.10
C ALA A 25 -14.16 -13.89 -16.34
N THR A 26 -13.16 -14.42 -17.05
CA THR A 26 -11.80 -14.43 -16.56
C THR A 26 -11.52 -12.97 -16.28
N SER A 27 -11.49 -12.60 -15.00
CA SER A 27 -10.98 -11.30 -14.60
C SER A 27 -9.60 -11.22 -15.22
N SER A 28 -9.45 -10.45 -16.30
CA SER A 28 -8.14 -10.06 -16.77
C SER A 28 -7.52 -9.38 -15.57
N ALA A 29 -6.51 -10.01 -14.94
CA ALA A 29 -5.66 -9.28 -14.03
C ALA A 29 -5.25 -8.03 -14.82
N ALA A 30 -5.61 -6.86 -14.32
CA ALA A 30 -5.16 -5.62 -14.95
C ALA A 30 -3.64 -5.77 -15.04
N THR A 31 -3.12 -5.83 -16.26
CA THR A 31 -1.68 -5.88 -16.44
C THR A 31 -1.15 -4.62 -15.76
N THR A 32 -0.04 -4.75 -15.06
CA THR A 32 0.60 -3.61 -14.43
C THR A 32 1.89 -3.40 -15.18
N THR A 33 2.12 -2.16 -15.62
CA THR A 33 3.39 -1.75 -16.21
C THR A 33 3.85 -0.47 -15.52
N ILE A 34 4.94 -0.57 -14.76
CA ILE A 34 5.69 0.59 -14.26
C ILE A 34 6.59 1.07 -15.40
N ARG A 35 6.57 2.37 -15.67
CA ARG A 35 7.31 3.01 -16.76
C ARG A 35 8.17 4.14 -16.25
N SER A 36 9.23 4.43 -16.98
CA SER A 36 10.06 5.62 -16.79
C SER A 36 9.36 6.86 -17.34
N GLU A 37 9.36 7.95 -16.58
CA GLU A 37 8.91 9.30 -16.95
C GLU A 37 7.42 9.48 -17.28
N THR A 38 6.88 8.75 -18.25
CA THR A 38 5.56 8.98 -18.84
C THR A 38 4.78 7.68 -19.09
N ALA A 39 3.49 7.81 -19.43
CA ALA A 39 2.63 6.69 -19.80
C ALA A 39 3.12 5.86 -21.01
N THR A 40 3.97 6.45 -21.87
CA THR A 40 4.53 5.78 -23.05
C THR A 40 6.02 5.47 -22.90
N GLY A 41 6.60 5.76 -21.74
CA GLY A 41 8.00 5.48 -21.45
C GLY A 41 8.33 3.99 -21.46
N ALA A 42 9.62 3.69 -21.48
CA ALA A 42 10.11 2.32 -21.39
C ALA A 42 9.68 1.69 -20.06
N PRO A 43 9.36 0.37 -20.05
CA PRO A 43 9.13 -0.35 -18.80
C PRO A 43 10.32 -0.20 -17.85
N TYR A 44 10.02 0.10 -16.59
CA TYR A 44 11.02 0.31 -15.55
C TYR A 44 11.15 -0.94 -14.67
N ALA A 45 12.37 -1.38 -14.43
CA ALA A 45 12.71 -2.35 -13.40
C ALA A 45 14.01 -1.92 -12.73
N GLY A 46 14.06 -1.97 -11.40
CA GLY A 46 15.22 -1.50 -10.64
C GLY A 46 14.90 -1.10 -9.21
N ASN A 47 15.83 -0.40 -8.57
CA ASN A 47 15.64 0.10 -7.23
C ASN A 47 14.68 1.29 -7.22
N TRP A 48 13.91 1.46 -6.16
CA TRP A 48 13.04 2.61 -5.98
C TRP A 48 13.16 3.16 -4.57
N GLN A 49 12.78 4.42 -4.42
CA GLN A 49 12.64 5.10 -3.14
C GLN A 49 11.28 5.79 -3.08
N VAL A 50 10.61 5.64 -1.95
CA VAL A 50 9.47 6.46 -1.54
C VAL A 50 9.89 7.31 -0.36
N SER A 51 9.67 8.62 -0.44
CA SER A 51 10.02 9.57 0.60
C SER A 51 8.83 10.47 0.90
N THR A 52 8.50 10.64 2.18
CA THR A 52 7.40 11.52 2.58
C THR A 52 7.73 12.98 2.28
N VAL A 53 6.72 13.73 1.84
CA VAL A 53 6.85 15.18 1.66
C VAL A 53 6.23 15.85 2.87
N GLY A 54 7.08 16.25 3.81
CA GLY A 54 6.68 16.73 5.13
C GLY A 54 6.59 15.62 6.17
N PRO A 55 6.14 15.97 7.39
CA PRO A 55 6.15 15.06 8.53
C PRO A 55 5.11 13.95 8.41
N VAL A 56 5.44 12.78 8.96
CA VAL A 56 4.49 11.70 9.19
C VAL A 56 3.75 11.97 10.48
N THR A 57 2.42 12.07 10.42
CA THR A 57 1.61 12.31 11.61
C THR A 57 0.92 11.02 12.06
N PHE A 58 0.84 10.85 13.37
CA PHE A 58 0.14 9.73 13.99
C PHE A 58 -0.61 10.18 15.25
N ALA A 59 -1.61 9.40 15.64
CA ALA A 59 -2.34 9.58 16.89
C ALA A 59 -2.48 8.22 17.58
N ILE A 60 -2.19 8.19 18.86
CA ILE A 60 -2.24 7.02 19.73
C ILE A 60 -3.10 7.35 20.95
N THR A 61 -3.65 6.32 21.59
CA THR A 61 -4.23 6.47 22.92
C THR A 61 -3.20 6.04 23.97
N PHE A 62 -2.98 6.89 24.96
CA PHE A 62 -2.10 6.60 26.08
C PHE A 62 -2.84 6.93 27.37
N LEU A 63 -3.07 5.92 28.21
CA LEU A 63 -3.79 6.06 29.50
C LEU A 63 -5.16 6.76 29.36
N GLY A 64 -5.90 6.46 28.28
CA GLY A 64 -7.21 7.07 28.01
C GLY A 64 -7.16 8.47 27.38
N ILE A 65 -5.98 9.04 27.16
CA ILE A 65 -5.79 10.35 26.54
C ILE A 65 -5.30 10.17 25.10
N LYS A 66 -5.81 10.98 24.18
CA LYS A 66 -5.32 11.04 22.80
C LYS A 66 -4.00 11.81 22.77
N VAL A 67 -2.93 11.15 22.36
CA VAL A 67 -1.61 11.73 22.13
C VAL A 67 -1.37 11.77 20.63
N THR A 68 -1.02 12.93 20.09
CA THR A 68 -0.60 13.06 18.69
C THR A 68 0.91 13.03 18.63
N GLY A 69 1.45 12.55 17.51
CA GLY A 69 2.87 12.55 17.24
C GLY A 69 3.18 12.85 15.80
N SER A 70 4.41 13.28 15.58
CA SER A 70 4.95 13.66 14.29
C SER A 70 6.37 13.14 14.18
N CYS A 71 6.70 12.49 13.07
CA CYS A 71 8.07 12.13 12.71
C CYS A 71 8.52 12.99 11.53
N ASP A 72 9.79 13.39 11.51
CA ASP A 72 10.31 14.35 10.54
C ASP A 72 10.10 13.92 9.08
N ASN A 73 10.27 12.62 8.80
CA ASN A 73 10.04 12.01 7.51
C ASN A 73 9.94 10.48 7.65
N ALA A 74 9.55 9.81 6.57
CA ALA A 74 9.76 8.37 6.40
C ALA A 74 10.29 8.07 5.00
N ASN A 75 11.12 7.03 4.91
CA ASN A 75 11.71 6.57 3.67
C ASN A 75 11.53 5.06 3.54
N LEU A 76 11.11 4.63 2.36
CA LEU A 76 11.06 3.22 1.96
C LEU A 76 11.93 3.06 0.73
N LYS A 77 12.71 1.98 0.67
CA LYS A 77 13.49 1.60 -0.49
C LYS A 77 13.24 0.14 -0.81
N GLY A 78 13.30 -0.18 -2.09
CA GLY A 78 13.07 -1.54 -2.54
C GLY A 78 13.53 -1.78 -3.97
N THR A 79 13.18 -2.96 -4.47
CA THR A 79 13.29 -3.33 -5.88
C THR A 79 11.90 -3.51 -6.47
N VAL A 80 11.78 -3.31 -7.78
CA VAL A 80 10.55 -3.59 -8.50
C VAL A 80 10.86 -4.08 -9.92
N GLN A 81 10.04 -5.00 -10.40
CA GLN A 81 9.95 -5.40 -11.79
C GLN A 81 8.92 -4.53 -12.50
N SER A 82 9.01 -4.44 -13.83
CA SER A 82 8.04 -3.63 -14.60
C SER A 82 6.60 -4.11 -14.44
N ASN A 83 6.38 -5.40 -14.15
CA ASN A 83 5.06 -5.97 -13.87
C ASN A 83 4.50 -5.61 -12.47
N GLY A 84 5.23 -4.85 -11.67
CA GLY A 84 4.84 -4.41 -10.33
C GLY A 84 5.29 -5.31 -9.18
N ALA A 85 5.80 -6.51 -9.44
CA ALA A 85 6.33 -7.38 -8.38
C ALA A 85 7.66 -6.84 -7.85
N GLY A 86 7.89 -6.91 -6.54
CA GLY A 86 9.10 -6.37 -5.94
C GLY A 86 9.31 -6.77 -4.49
N ALA A 87 10.28 -6.13 -3.85
CA ALA A 87 10.59 -6.34 -2.44
C ALA A 87 11.04 -5.05 -1.77
N LEU A 88 10.68 -4.88 -0.50
CA LEU A 88 11.22 -3.83 0.35
C LEU A 88 12.62 -4.25 0.82
N THR A 89 13.62 -3.37 0.67
CA THR A 89 15.01 -3.65 1.03
C THR A 89 15.51 -2.78 2.19
N ALA A 90 14.93 -1.60 2.38
CA ALA A 90 15.20 -0.74 3.52
C ALA A 90 13.97 0.10 3.85
N ALA A 91 13.77 0.42 5.13
CA ALA A 91 12.75 1.35 5.56
C ALA A 91 13.23 2.08 6.80
N SER A 92 12.99 3.38 6.86
CA SER A 92 13.39 4.22 7.98
C SER A 92 12.37 5.30 8.27
N ILE A 93 12.39 5.77 9.51
CA ILE A 93 11.58 6.88 9.98
C ILE A 93 12.50 7.89 10.69
N GLY A 94 12.27 9.16 10.41
CA GLY A 94 12.98 10.27 11.07
C GLY A 94 12.64 10.35 12.55
N ALA A 95 13.28 11.31 13.24
CA ALA A 95 13.02 11.51 14.65
C ALA A 95 11.54 11.85 14.89
N CYS A 96 10.98 11.28 15.95
CA CYS A 96 9.56 11.44 16.29
C CYS A 96 9.41 12.25 17.57
N LYS A 97 8.35 13.07 17.64
CA LYS A 97 7.93 13.80 18.83
C LYS A 97 6.44 13.64 19.05
N THR A 98 6.01 13.58 20.29
CA THR A 98 4.60 13.47 20.67
C THR A 98 4.15 14.65 21.53
N SER A 99 2.83 14.90 21.55
CA SER A 99 2.21 16.01 22.27
C SER A 99 2.36 15.92 23.80
N ASN A 100 2.61 14.73 24.33
CA ASN A 100 2.94 14.51 25.74
C ASN A 100 4.45 14.63 26.04
N GLY A 101 5.24 15.16 25.09
CA GLY A 101 6.66 15.46 25.29
C GLY A 101 7.62 14.28 25.09
N LEU A 102 7.13 13.12 24.63
CA LEU A 102 8.03 12.02 24.27
C LEU A 102 8.74 12.34 22.97
N SER A 103 9.98 11.88 22.87
CA SER A 103 10.74 11.94 21.64
C SER A 103 11.48 10.64 21.41
N SER A 104 11.71 10.33 20.14
CA SER A 104 12.48 9.18 19.70
C SER A 104 13.47 9.64 18.63
N PRO A 105 14.72 9.16 18.65
CA PRO A 105 15.65 9.40 17.56
C PRO A 105 15.13 8.78 16.26
N ALA A 106 15.75 9.16 15.13
CA ALA A 106 15.51 8.46 13.88
C ALA A 106 15.87 6.98 14.03
N SER A 107 15.07 6.11 13.41
CA SER A 107 15.26 4.66 13.48
C SER A 107 14.99 4.04 12.12
N ASP A 108 15.78 3.01 11.81
CA ASP A 108 15.39 2.08 10.77
C ASP A 108 14.24 1.21 11.29
N LEU A 109 13.33 0.84 10.39
CA LEU A 109 12.43 -0.28 10.67
C LEU A 109 13.32 -1.53 10.74
N GLY A 110 13.07 -2.42 11.71
CA GLY A 110 13.98 -3.52 12.09
C GLY A 110 14.16 -4.57 10.99
N ASP A 111 14.38 -5.83 11.38
CA ASP A 111 14.51 -6.93 10.41
C ASP A 111 13.32 -6.90 9.43
N LEU A 112 13.60 -6.52 8.19
CA LEU A 112 12.61 -6.50 7.13
C LEU A 112 12.42 -7.96 6.73
N PRO A 113 11.25 -8.57 6.99
CA PRO A 113 10.97 -9.88 6.42
C PRO A 113 11.10 -9.79 4.91
N SER A 114 11.23 -10.93 4.23
CA SER A 114 11.14 -11.03 2.77
C SER A 114 9.73 -10.62 2.32
N ASN A 115 9.46 -9.32 2.36
CA ASN A 115 8.17 -8.72 2.12
C ASN A 115 8.03 -8.56 0.62
N THR A 116 7.19 -9.39 0.03
CA THR A 116 6.83 -9.30 -1.39
C THR A 116 5.97 -8.06 -1.57
N GLY A 117 6.60 -6.98 -2.05
CA GLY A 117 5.92 -5.77 -2.45
C GLY A 117 5.21 -5.99 -3.77
N GLN A 118 4.01 -5.44 -3.92
CA GLN A 118 3.26 -5.48 -5.17
C GLN A 118 2.72 -4.10 -5.48
N VAL A 119 3.08 -3.60 -6.66
CA VAL A 119 2.42 -2.45 -7.29
C VAL A 119 1.35 -2.98 -8.21
N THR A 120 0.14 -2.43 -8.15
CA THR A 120 -0.98 -2.82 -9.00
C THR A 120 -1.58 -1.59 -9.66
N TYR A 121 -1.64 -1.58 -10.99
CA TYR A 121 -2.45 -0.61 -11.73
C TYR A 121 -3.93 -1.01 -11.64
N ALA A 122 -4.72 -0.15 -11.01
CA ALA A 122 -6.14 -0.39 -10.77
C ALA A 122 -6.84 0.96 -10.56
N PRO A 123 -6.98 1.77 -11.62
CA PRO A 123 -7.44 3.14 -11.50
C PRO A 123 -8.88 3.19 -10.99
N VAL A 124 -9.14 4.15 -10.10
CA VAL A 124 -10.47 4.48 -9.59
C VAL A 124 -10.87 5.83 -10.18
N SER A 125 -12.04 5.89 -10.81
CA SER A 125 -12.56 7.15 -11.39
C SER A 125 -12.59 8.26 -10.34
N GLY A 126 -11.93 9.38 -10.61
CA GLY A 126 -11.81 10.50 -9.67
C GLY A 126 -10.91 10.23 -8.46
N GLY A 127 -10.08 9.19 -8.51
CA GLY A 127 -9.22 8.77 -7.41
C GLY A 127 -7.82 8.37 -7.85
N ARG A 128 -7.27 7.36 -7.19
CA ARG A 128 -5.93 6.80 -7.40
C ARG A 128 -5.82 6.05 -8.74
N ASP A 129 -4.60 5.90 -9.25
CA ASP A 129 -4.28 5.09 -10.44
C ASP A 129 -3.93 3.64 -10.09
N GLY A 130 -3.48 3.40 -8.85
CA GLY A 130 -3.07 2.07 -8.43
C GLY A 130 -2.85 1.97 -6.94
N THR A 131 -2.22 0.89 -6.51
CA THR A 131 -1.82 0.65 -5.13
C THR A 131 -0.42 0.08 -5.03
N LEU A 132 0.27 0.42 -3.93
CA LEU A 132 1.46 -0.31 -3.45
C LEU A 132 1.03 -1.08 -2.21
N ALA A 133 1.22 -2.39 -2.21
CA ALA A 133 1.07 -3.25 -1.04
C ALA A 133 2.44 -3.79 -0.62
N ILE A 134 2.78 -3.63 0.65
CA ILE A 134 3.95 -4.25 1.28
C ILE A 134 3.40 -5.24 2.30
N ASN A 135 3.37 -6.50 1.91
CA ASN A 135 2.85 -7.58 2.74
C ASN A 135 3.94 -8.05 3.71
N GLY A 136 3.53 -8.40 4.93
CA GLY A 136 4.40 -9.04 5.93
C GLY A 136 4.51 -8.28 7.26
N ASN A 137 5.27 -8.86 8.18
CA ASN A 137 5.36 -8.42 9.57
C ASN A 137 6.38 -7.30 9.74
N LEU A 138 6.12 -6.14 9.13
CA LEU A 138 6.91 -4.94 9.37
C LEU A 138 6.86 -4.59 10.85
N THR A 139 8.03 -4.49 11.49
CA THR A 139 8.15 -4.11 12.89
C THR A 139 8.90 -2.80 13.03
N PHE A 140 8.28 -1.88 13.75
CA PHE A 140 8.83 -0.58 14.11
C PHE A 140 9.19 -0.57 15.59
N LYS A 141 10.44 -0.22 15.89
CA LYS A 141 10.93 -0.04 17.25
C LYS A 141 10.93 1.45 17.58
N LEU A 142 10.19 1.83 18.60
CA LEU A 142 10.20 3.18 19.16
C LEU A 142 10.88 3.14 20.53
N GLU A 143 11.92 3.95 20.70
CA GLU A 143 12.59 4.12 21.98
C GLU A 143 12.41 5.54 22.49
N GLY A 144 12.03 5.66 23.76
CA GLY A 144 11.86 6.97 24.41
C GLY A 144 12.09 6.87 25.91
N ASP A 145 12.62 7.94 26.50
CA ASP A 145 12.73 8.03 27.96
C ASP A 145 11.38 8.40 28.56
N PHE A 146 10.90 7.58 29.51
CA PHE A 146 9.73 7.88 30.31
C PHE A 146 9.99 7.56 31.78
N LEU A 147 9.80 8.58 32.63
CA LEU A 147 10.07 8.53 34.08
C LEU A 147 11.52 8.15 34.40
N GLY A 148 12.49 8.68 33.64
CA GLY A 148 13.93 8.46 33.86
C GLY A 148 14.41 7.07 33.49
N LYS A 149 13.69 6.38 32.59
CA LYS A 149 14.03 5.05 32.08
C LYS A 149 13.74 4.98 30.60
N LEU A 150 14.70 4.45 29.83
CA LEU A 150 14.50 4.10 28.44
C LEU A 150 13.41 3.03 28.33
N ARG A 151 12.38 3.30 27.54
CA ARG A 151 11.31 2.38 27.21
C ARG A 151 11.40 2.00 25.75
N THR A 152 11.20 0.71 25.47
CA THR A 152 11.22 0.17 24.12
C THR A 152 9.83 -0.35 23.77
N CYS A 153 9.30 0.14 22.66
CA CYS A 153 7.98 -0.22 22.15
C CYS A 153 8.13 -0.80 20.75
N TYR A 154 7.48 -1.94 20.51
CA TYR A 154 7.44 -2.60 19.21
C TYR A 154 6.04 -2.47 18.61
N TYR A 155 5.96 -2.00 17.38
CA TYR A 155 4.69 -1.83 16.66
C TYR A 155 4.72 -2.56 15.32
N GLY A 156 3.64 -3.26 15.01
CA GLY A 156 3.32 -3.74 13.68
C GLY A 156 2.51 -2.71 12.90
N PHE A 157 2.38 -2.91 11.60
CA PHE A 157 1.56 -2.07 10.72
C PHE A 157 0.38 -2.87 10.18
N ARG A 158 -0.79 -2.23 10.13
CA ARG A 158 -1.97 -2.72 9.43
C ARG A 158 -2.57 -1.63 8.56
N THR A 159 -3.00 -1.95 7.35
CA THR A 159 -3.81 -1.05 6.51
C THR A 159 -5.11 -1.74 6.14
N GLY A 160 -6.25 -1.05 6.32
CA GLY A 160 -7.56 -1.62 5.99
C GLY A 160 -7.93 -2.88 6.78
N GLY A 161 -7.31 -3.11 7.95
CA GLY A 161 -7.52 -4.30 8.76
C GLY A 161 -6.67 -5.52 8.36
N ALA A 162 -5.81 -5.44 7.34
CA ALA A 162 -4.84 -6.48 7.00
C ALA A 162 -3.45 -6.10 7.50
N ASP A 163 -2.60 -7.10 7.77
CA ASP A 163 -1.20 -6.88 8.15
C ASP A 163 -0.38 -6.35 6.97
N GLY A 164 0.54 -5.44 7.27
CA GLY A 164 1.37 -4.76 6.29
C GLY A 164 0.93 -3.33 6.01
N LEU A 165 1.53 -2.75 4.96
CA LEU A 165 1.27 -1.38 4.53
C LEU A 165 0.63 -1.38 3.14
N ALA A 166 -0.40 -0.54 2.97
CA ALA A 166 -0.91 -0.20 1.65
C ALA A 166 -0.94 1.31 1.43
N PHE A 167 -0.67 1.70 0.18
CA PHE A 167 -0.67 3.08 -0.28
C PHE A 167 -1.45 3.18 -1.57
N ASP A 168 -2.24 4.23 -1.71
CA ASP A 168 -2.82 4.66 -2.97
C ASP A 168 -1.72 5.33 -3.81
N ILE A 169 -1.61 4.95 -5.08
CA ILE A 169 -0.65 5.53 -6.02
C ILE A 169 -1.36 6.46 -6.99
N TYR A 170 -0.77 7.62 -7.24
CA TYR A 170 -1.21 8.60 -8.22
C TYR A 170 -0.08 8.86 -9.21
N ASN A 171 -0.39 8.80 -10.49
CA ASN A 171 0.50 9.28 -11.54
C ASN A 171 0.65 10.79 -11.44
N ARG A 172 1.79 11.27 -11.93
CA ARG A 172 2.19 12.69 -11.88
C ARG A 172 1.19 13.66 -12.51
N ASP A 173 0.41 13.19 -13.49
CA ASP A 173 -0.62 13.94 -14.21
C ASP A 173 -2.03 13.72 -13.65
N ASN A 174 -2.22 12.81 -12.68
CA ASN A 174 -3.52 12.60 -12.04
C ASN A 174 -3.96 13.86 -11.28
N PRO A 175 -5.13 14.45 -11.58
CA PRO A 175 -5.58 15.67 -10.93
C PRO A 175 -5.92 15.50 -9.44
N ASN A 176 -6.11 14.28 -8.95
CA ASN A 176 -6.47 13.95 -7.57
C ASN A 176 -5.27 13.62 -6.68
N ARG A 177 -4.04 13.81 -7.19
CA ARG A 177 -2.81 13.55 -6.45
C ARG A 177 -2.70 14.40 -5.17
N PRO A 178 -2.15 13.87 -4.07
CA PRO A 178 -2.15 14.53 -2.77
C PRO A 178 -1.22 15.75 -2.65
N LEU A 179 -0.22 15.86 -3.53
CA LEU A 179 0.82 16.89 -3.50
C LEU A 179 0.90 17.62 -4.85
N PRO A 180 1.34 18.89 -4.89
CA PRO A 180 1.51 19.61 -6.15
C PRO A 180 2.68 19.10 -7.00
N ASN A 181 3.56 18.27 -6.44
CA ASN A 181 4.79 17.78 -7.08
C ASN A 181 4.52 17.00 -8.37
N ASP A 182 5.44 17.13 -9.32
CA ASP A 182 5.41 16.44 -10.61
C ASP A 182 6.22 15.11 -10.54
N ASP A 183 5.80 14.24 -9.63
CA ASP A 183 6.34 12.89 -9.38
C ASP A 183 5.18 11.91 -9.27
N ALA A 184 5.43 10.60 -9.39
CA ALA A 184 4.46 9.61 -8.90
C ALA A 184 4.31 9.76 -7.38
N GLN A 185 3.09 9.70 -6.88
CA GLN A 185 2.80 10.01 -5.48
C GLN A 185 2.10 8.87 -4.79
N GLY A 186 2.42 8.71 -3.51
CA GLY A 186 1.75 7.81 -2.59
C GLY A 186 0.91 8.59 -1.60
N LYS A 187 -0.28 8.07 -1.28
CA LYS A 187 -1.07 8.50 -0.12
C LYS A 187 -1.42 7.28 0.72
N SER A 188 -1.30 7.38 2.03
CA SER A 188 -1.87 6.37 2.92
C SER A 188 -2.79 7.02 3.94
N THR A 189 -3.92 6.37 4.16
CA THR A 189 -4.90 6.72 5.19
C THR A 189 -5.13 5.49 6.06
N ASN A 190 -5.35 5.72 7.36
CA ASN A 190 -5.67 4.68 8.32
C ASN A 190 -4.60 3.58 8.45
N ILE A 191 -3.31 3.94 8.35
CA ILE A 191 -2.25 3.03 8.80
C ILE A 191 -2.44 2.85 10.29
N THR A 192 -2.71 1.64 10.75
CA THR A 192 -2.83 1.31 12.16
C THR A 192 -1.49 0.80 12.68
N LEU A 193 -0.93 1.48 13.67
CA LEU A 193 0.17 0.97 14.48
C LEU A 193 -0.42 0.02 15.52
N VAL A 194 0.05 -1.22 15.56
CA VAL A 194 -0.42 -2.25 16.49
C VAL A 194 0.67 -2.57 17.47
N LYS A 195 0.44 -2.35 18.77
CA LYS A 195 1.42 -2.68 19.81
C LYS A 195 1.67 -4.20 19.80
N LEU A 196 2.93 -4.60 19.63
CA LEU A 196 3.35 -5.99 19.63
C LEU A 196 3.72 -6.46 21.03
N THR A 197 3.59 -7.77 21.25
CA THR A 197 4.12 -8.47 22.42
C THR A 197 5.63 -8.22 22.54
N GLY A 198 6.13 -8.07 23.77
CA GLY A 198 7.53 -7.71 24.03
C GLY A 198 7.78 -6.21 24.18
N SER A 199 6.78 -5.37 23.90
CA SER A 199 6.81 -3.94 24.25
C SER A 199 6.73 -3.71 25.75
N ASP A 200 7.33 -2.63 26.24
CA ASP A 200 7.17 -2.17 27.62
C ASP A 200 5.68 -1.92 27.96
N GLY A 201 5.29 -2.18 29.21
CA GLY A 201 3.92 -2.00 29.70
C GLY A 201 3.40 -0.56 29.56
N LEU A 202 4.32 0.42 29.63
CA LEU A 202 4.03 1.85 29.48
C LEU A 202 4.10 2.32 28.03
N CYS A 203 4.24 1.41 27.06
CA CYS A 203 4.09 1.78 25.66
C CYS A 203 2.64 2.10 25.32
N PRO A 204 2.39 3.19 24.56
CA PRO A 204 1.08 3.53 24.05
C PRO A 204 0.36 2.39 23.35
N SER A 205 -0.98 2.46 23.35
CA SER A 205 -1.79 1.50 22.63
C SER A 205 -1.72 1.74 21.12
N ASN A 206 -2.57 1.03 20.37
CA ASN A 206 -2.66 1.21 18.93
C ASN A 206 -2.92 2.66 18.54
N GLY A 207 -2.41 3.03 17.38
CA GLY A 207 -2.56 4.37 16.83
C GLY A 207 -2.88 4.34 15.35
N THR A 208 -3.27 5.48 14.80
CA THR A 208 -3.47 5.66 13.37
C THR A 208 -2.54 6.74 12.82
N GLY A 209 -2.03 6.52 11.62
CA GLY A 209 -1.16 7.45 10.92
C GLY A 209 -1.60 7.69 9.48
N SER A 210 -1.12 8.80 8.95
CA SER A 210 -1.31 9.19 7.55
C SER A 210 -0.08 9.91 7.03
N ALA A 211 0.22 9.68 5.77
CA ALA A 211 1.34 10.32 5.09
C ALA A 211 1.06 10.45 3.59
N SER A 212 1.69 11.47 3.00
CA SER A 212 1.82 11.64 1.55
C SER A 212 3.29 11.59 1.19
N ALA A 213 3.61 10.98 0.06
CA ALA A 213 4.99 10.73 -0.34
C ALA A 213 5.14 10.83 -1.86
N ILE A 214 6.39 10.99 -2.30
CA ILE A 214 6.79 10.89 -3.71
C ILE A 214 7.60 9.61 -3.92
N ALA A 215 7.47 9.02 -5.10
CA ALA A 215 8.18 7.82 -5.51
C ALA A 215 9.11 8.10 -6.70
N ARG A 216 10.36 7.63 -6.62
CA ARG A 216 11.36 7.75 -7.67
C ARG A 216 12.14 6.45 -7.84
N GLY A 217 12.56 6.18 -9.07
CA GLY A 217 13.50 5.12 -9.42
C GLY A 217 14.93 5.66 -9.58
N GLU A 218 15.88 4.77 -9.85
CA GLU A 218 17.22 5.15 -10.27
C GLU A 218 17.26 5.38 -11.79
N SER A 219 17.91 6.45 -12.25
CA SER A 219 18.22 6.61 -13.67
C SER A 219 19.35 5.69 -14.13
N VAL A 220 20.26 5.35 -13.20
CA VAL A 220 21.38 4.43 -13.38
C VAL A 220 21.31 3.35 -12.30
N ALA A 221 21.18 2.09 -12.72
CA ALA A 221 21.01 0.96 -11.82
C ALA A 221 22.17 0.83 -10.81
N GLY A 222 21.83 0.71 -9.53
CA GLY A 222 22.79 0.57 -8.43
C GLY A 222 23.51 1.86 -8.02
N SER A 223 23.08 3.02 -8.54
CA SER A 223 23.72 4.30 -8.21
C SER A 223 23.41 4.83 -6.82
N GLY A 224 22.28 4.42 -6.22
CA GLY A 224 21.74 5.01 -4.99
C GLY A 224 21.11 6.39 -5.19
N ASN A 225 21.09 6.92 -6.42
CA ASN A 225 20.50 8.20 -6.79
C ASN A 225 19.11 7.98 -7.37
N PHE A 226 18.08 8.41 -6.64
CA PHE A 226 16.68 8.24 -7.03
C PHE A 226 16.12 9.51 -7.70
N ASP A 227 16.45 9.68 -8.97
CA ASP A 227 16.11 10.84 -9.80
C ASP A 227 15.14 10.53 -10.95
N ARG A 228 14.87 9.23 -11.21
CA ARG A 228 13.97 8.79 -12.27
C ARG A 228 12.53 8.93 -11.84
N LYS A 229 11.73 9.66 -12.62
CA LYS A 229 10.28 9.70 -12.41
C LYS A 229 9.65 8.38 -12.87
N LEU A 230 8.63 7.94 -12.14
CA LEU A 230 7.90 6.70 -12.43
C LEU A 230 6.48 7.02 -12.88
N TYR A 231 5.89 6.10 -13.64
CA TYR A 231 4.51 6.20 -14.13
C TYR A 231 3.88 4.81 -14.17
N LEU A 232 2.62 4.69 -13.78
CA LEU A 232 1.88 3.43 -13.71
C LEU A 232 0.84 3.33 -14.83
N THR A 233 0.85 2.22 -15.55
CA THR A 233 -0.08 1.93 -16.66
C THR A 233 -0.50 0.48 -16.64
N SER A 234 -1.42 0.10 -17.55
CA SER A 234 -1.70 -1.29 -17.86
C SER A 234 -0.62 -1.92 -18.74
#